data_AF-A0A958P4L3-F1
#
_entry.id   AF-A0A958P4L3-F1
#
_cell.length_a   1.000
_cell.length_b   1.000
_cell.length_c   1.000
_cell.angle_alpha   90.00
_cell.angle_beta   90.00
_cell.angle_gamma   90.00
#
_symmetry.space_group_name_H-M   'P 1'
#
loop_
_entity.id
_entity.type
_entity.pdbx_description
1 polymer ?
#
loop_
_entity_poly.entity_id
_entity_poly.type
_entity_poly.pdbx_seq_one_letter_code
_entity_poly.pdbx_strand_id
1 'polypeptide(L)'
;MRRVRVILVLISIVFIEFSAIGQEVGKVVIRNGSFRLPKFIASLNGVRLHNEYTDLESFNYLDGTKYQVKLLLASSTTVLTFSITSEPKYVSKYILMQDKMGLYTLMLESKSLLALEPVQSTPTPTVPANTPAATGQTGAVKTNNVSPNSNPVSVKPVPVGVNSPPAEPTAHAVVEVTAMSEKDFAPRLASIKKEAFDKNKIGKAKQIFDSEVINTGQVIRIIKLMSFDDSKLDFAKWAYTRTLDQNNYYKVED
;
A
#
# COMPACT_ATOMS: atom_id res chain seq x y z
N MET A 1 -37.83 -40.30 -59.64
CA MET A 1 -36.98 -40.16 -58.42
C MET A 1 -36.64 -38.69 -58.21
N ARG A 2 -36.53 -38.24 -56.94
CA ARG A 2 -36.22 -36.88 -56.39
C ARG A 2 -37.44 -36.25 -55.70
N ARG A 3 -37.74 -36.66 -54.46
CA ARG A 3 -37.21 -36.20 -53.15
C ARG A 3 -37.80 -34.85 -52.69
N VAL A 4 -38.75 -35.02 -51.77
CA VAL A 4 -39.39 -34.08 -50.84
C VAL A 4 -38.40 -33.13 -50.17
N ARG A 5 -38.79 -31.86 -49.98
CA ARG A 5 -38.22 -30.98 -48.95
C ARG A 5 -39.36 -30.26 -48.23
N VAL A 6 -39.70 -30.76 -47.04
CA VAL A 6 -40.48 -30.06 -46.03
C VAL A 6 -39.53 -29.12 -45.31
N ILE A 7 -39.84 -27.82 -45.30
CA ILE A 7 -39.10 -26.80 -44.57
C ILE A 7 -39.63 -26.81 -43.14
N LEU A 8 -38.80 -27.28 -42.21
CA LEU A 8 -39.07 -27.25 -40.77
C LEU A 8 -38.35 -26.04 -40.19
N VAL A 9 -39.11 -25.01 -39.83
CA VAL A 9 -38.58 -23.79 -39.17
C VAL A 9 -38.37 -24.12 -37.69
N LEU A 10 -37.11 -24.31 -37.31
CA LEU A 10 -36.69 -24.39 -35.91
C LEU A 10 -36.56 -22.96 -35.37
N ILE A 11 -37.48 -22.57 -34.49
CA ILE A 11 -37.40 -21.36 -33.68
C ILE A 11 -36.32 -21.61 -32.62
N SER A 12 -35.12 -21.07 -32.86
CA SER A 12 -34.06 -21.02 -31.85
C SER A 12 -34.39 -19.89 -30.86
N ILE A 13 -35.02 -20.24 -29.74
CA ILE A 13 -35.12 -19.35 -28.57
C ILE A 13 -33.71 -19.27 -27.98
N VAL A 14 -32.99 -18.20 -28.30
CA VAL A 14 -31.75 -17.84 -27.60
C VAL A 14 -32.17 -17.24 -26.26
N PHE A 15 -32.27 -18.09 -25.23
CA PHE A 15 -32.22 -17.64 -23.85
C PHE A 15 -30.81 -17.06 -23.61
N ILE A 16 -30.66 -15.75 -23.79
CA ILE A 16 -29.50 -15.04 -23.27
C ILE A 16 -29.72 -14.96 -21.76
N GLU A 17 -29.33 -16.00 -21.05
CA GLU A 17 -29.05 -15.85 -19.63
C GLU A 17 -27.83 -14.93 -19.52
N PHE A 18 -28.10 -13.64 -19.34
CA PHE A 18 -27.18 -12.76 -18.62
C PHE A 18 -27.08 -13.31 -17.20
N SER A 19 -26.30 -14.39 -17.04
CA SER A 19 -25.71 -14.68 -15.76
C SER A 19 -24.88 -13.45 -15.42
N ALA A 20 -25.29 -12.74 -14.37
CA ALA A 20 -24.43 -11.84 -13.66
C ALA A 20 -23.24 -12.67 -13.15
N ILE A 21 -22.24 -12.86 -14.01
CA ILE A 21 -20.93 -13.35 -13.61
C ILE A 21 -20.38 -12.21 -12.76
N GLY A 22 -20.66 -12.25 -11.45
CA GLY A 22 -19.82 -11.56 -10.49
C GLY A 22 -18.42 -12.07 -10.78
N GLN A 23 -17.57 -11.23 -11.36
CA GLN A 23 -16.22 -11.62 -11.76
C GLN A 23 -15.53 -12.23 -10.54
N GLU A 24 -15.36 -13.55 -10.53
CA GLU A 24 -14.62 -14.27 -9.50
C GLU A 24 -13.13 -14.03 -9.75
N VAL A 25 -12.71 -12.79 -9.60
CA VAL A 25 -11.33 -12.37 -9.86
C VAL A 25 -10.51 -12.45 -8.57
N GLY A 26 -9.24 -12.78 -8.74
CA GLY A 26 -8.23 -12.69 -7.70
C GLY A 26 -7.67 -11.29 -7.56
N LYS A 27 -6.95 -11.09 -6.46
CA LYS A 27 -6.13 -9.91 -6.19
C LYS A 27 -4.73 -10.37 -5.79
N VAL A 28 -3.72 -9.71 -6.29
CA VAL A 28 -2.33 -9.87 -5.84
C VAL A 28 -1.88 -8.59 -5.17
N VAL A 29 -1.23 -8.72 -4.03
CA VAL A 29 -0.55 -7.61 -3.34
C VAL A 29 0.92 -7.99 -3.22
N ILE A 30 1.82 -7.11 -3.63
CA ILE A 30 3.27 -7.30 -3.51
C ILE A 30 3.78 -6.24 -2.55
N ARG A 31 4.55 -6.63 -1.53
CA ARG A 31 5.16 -5.70 -0.60
C ARG A 31 6.62 -6.01 -0.31
N ASN A 32 7.38 -5.01 0.09
CA ASN A 32 8.69 -5.20 0.69
C ASN A 32 8.55 -5.88 2.05
N GLY A 33 9.34 -6.94 2.25
CA GLY A 33 9.39 -7.67 3.52
C GLY A 33 10.23 -7.00 4.59
N SER A 34 11.10 -6.09 4.18
CA SER A 34 11.77 -5.14 5.05
C SER A 34 11.72 -3.76 4.41
N PHE A 35 11.46 -2.74 5.22
CA PHE A 35 11.54 -1.33 4.84
C PHE A 35 12.98 -0.91 4.43
N ARG A 36 13.98 -1.77 4.68
CA ARG A 36 15.37 -1.65 4.19
C ARG A 36 15.50 -1.88 2.70
N LEU A 37 14.58 -2.66 2.12
CA LEU A 37 14.67 -3.00 0.72
C LEU A 37 14.36 -1.75 -0.11
N PRO A 38 15.05 -1.56 -1.24
CA PRO A 38 14.72 -0.49 -2.16
C PRO A 38 13.26 -0.62 -2.57
N LYS A 39 12.58 0.53 -2.68
CA LYS A 39 11.26 0.59 -3.29
C LYS A 39 11.33 0.03 -4.71
N PHE A 40 10.21 -0.44 -5.23
CA PHE A 40 10.15 -1.05 -6.54
C PHE A 40 9.04 -0.45 -7.36
N ILE A 41 9.13 -0.62 -8.67
CA ILE A 41 7.99 -0.51 -9.55
C ILE A 41 7.69 -1.90 -10.09
N ALA A 42 6.47 -2.37 -9.91
CA ALA A 42 6.05 -3.69 -10.34
C ALA A 42 5.37 -3.65 -11.72
N SER A 43 5.45 -4.76 -12.42
CA SER A 43 4.56 -5.06 -13.54
C SER A 43 4.13 -6.51 -13.48
N LEU A 44 2.90 -6.78 -13.92
CA LEU A 44 2.29 -8.10 -13.95
C LEU A 44 2.00 -8.45 -15.42
N ASN A 45 2.62 -9.51 -15.94
CA ASN A 45 2.59 -9.88 -17.36
C ASN A 45 2.96 -8.70 -18.30
N GLY A 46 3.83 -7.80 -17.84
CA GLY A 46 4.24 -6.60 -18.59
C GLY A 46 3.35 -5.37 -18.39
N VAL A 47 2.21 -5.49 -17.70
CA VAL A 47 1.33 -4.36 -17.38
C VAL A 47 1.76 -3.69 -16.09
N ARG A 48 1.95 -2.37 -16.12
CA ARG A 48 2.28 -1.52 -14.96
C ARG A 48 1.11 -0.57 -14.71
N LEU A 49 0.70 -0.43 -13.45
CA LEU A 49 -0.40 0.48 -13.06
C LEU A 49 0.10 1.92 -12.87
N HIS A 50 1.22 2.08 -12.18
CA HIS A 50 1.82 3.38 -11.88
C HIS A 50 3.34 3.34 -12.10
N ASN A 51 3.93 4.47 -12.46
CA ASN A 51 5.38 4.61 -12.71
C ASN A 51 6.10 5.25 -11.51
N GLU A 52 5.72 4.84 -10.31
CA GLU A 52 6.28 5.35 -9.07
C GLU A 52 6.92 4.21 -8.27
N TYR A 53 8.07 4.49 -7.67
CA TYR A 53 8.73 3.54 -6.77
C TYR A 53 7.96 3.49 -5.45
N THR A 54 7.33 2.35 -5.19
CA THR A 54 6.52 2.06 -3.99
C THR A 54 7.11 0.88 -3.21
N ASP A 55 6.74 0.73 -1.95
CA ASP A 55 7.03 -0.45 -1.12
C ASP A 55 5.87 -1.46 -1.11
N LEU A 56 4.72 -1.09 -1.69
CA LEU A 56 3.49 -1.87 -1.79
C LEU A 56 2.79 -1.59 -3.13
N GLU A 57 2.43 -2.64 -3.87
CA GLU A 57 1.65 -2.53 -5.10
C GLU A 57 0.53 -3.57 -5.12
N SER A 58 -0.63 -3.24 -5.70
CA SER A 58 -1.76 -4.17 -5.79
C SER A 58 -2.32 -4.29 -7.19
N PHE A 59 -2.44 -5.53 -7.69
CA PHE A 59 -3.09 -5.86 -8.95
C PHE A 59 -4.44 -6.50 -8.65
N ASN A 60 -5.51 -5.86 -9.10
CA ASN A 60 -6.88 -6.32 -8.94
C ASN A 60 -7.38 -6.95 -10.25
N TYR A 61 -8.53 -7.61 -10.19
CA TYR A 61 -9.22 -8.16 -11.36
C TYR A 61 -8.42 -9.23 -12.12
N LEU A 62 -7.76 -10.13 -11.37
CA LEU A 62 -6.93 -11.21 -11.92
C LEU A 62 -7.78 -12.45 -12.22
N ASP A 63 -7.91 -12.83 -13.48
CA ASP A 63 -8.73 -13.95 -13.96
C ASP A 63 -7.93 -15.24 -14.25
N GLY A 64 -6.64 -15.11 -14.54
CA GLY A 64 -5.69 -16.21 -14.67
C GLY A 64 -5.13 -16.70 -13.32
N THR A 65 -4.41 -17.82 -13.36
CA THR A 65 -3.85 -18.49 -12.18
C THR A 65 -2.34 -18.34 -12.02
N LYS A 66 -1.63 -17.95 -13.08
CA LYS A 66 -0.16 -17.77 -13.10
C LYS A 66 0.20 -16.46 -13.76
N TYR A 67 1.16 -15.75 -13.15
CA TYR A 67 1.60 -14.45 -13.63
C TYR A 67 3.11 -14.33 -13.53
N GLN A 68 3.69 -13.60 -14.48
CA GLN A 68 5.07 -13.14 -14.42
C GLN A 68 5.10 -11.74 -13.81
N VAL A 69 5.74 -11.63 -12.66
CA VAL A 69 6.04 -10.36 -12.01
C VAL A 69 7.43 -9.91 -12.43
N LYS A 70 7.55 -8.66 -12.85
CA LYS A 70 8.84 -7.99 -13.00
C LYS A 70 8.93 -6.81 -12.04
N LEU A 71 9.99 -6.78 -11.24
CA LEU A 71 10.26 -5.70 -10.28
C LEU A 71 11.52 -4.94 -10.72
N LEU A 72 11.37 -3.64 -10.92
CA LEU A 72 12.50 -2.71 -11.08
C LEU A 72 12.72 -2.03 -9.73
N LEU A 73 13.86 -2.30 -9.09
CA LEU A 73 14.20 -1.70 -7.80
C LEU A 73 14.74 -0.28 -7.99
N ALA A 74 14.48 0.60 -7.02
CA ALA A 74 15.02 1.95 -6.99
C ALA A 74 16.54 1.90 -7.00
N SER A 75 17.16 2.75 -7.81
CA SER A 75 18.62 2.81 -8.00
C SER A 75 19.25 1.53 -8.59
N SER A 76 18.43 0.59 -9.11
CA SER A 76 18.89 -0.60 -9.84
C SER A 76 18.51 -0.49 -11.31
N THR A 77 19.39 -0.96 -12.19
CA THR A 77 19.09 -1.18 -13.61
C THR A 77 18.64 -2.62 -13.89
N THR A 78 18.84 -3.51 -12.93
CA THR A 78 18.44 -4.92 -13.02
C THR A 78 16.96 -5.08 -12.70
N VAL A 79 16.25 -5.80 -13.57
CA VAL A 79 14.86 -6.20 -13.38
C VAL A 79 14.82 -7.62 -12.83
N LEU A 80 14.21 -7.78 -11.66
CA LEU A 80 13.95 -9.08 -11.07
C LEU A 80 12.70 -9.68 -11.71
N THR A 81 12.72 -10.98 -12.03
CA THR A 81 11.58 -11.68 -12.63
C THR A 81 11.17 -12.86 -11.77
N PHE A 82 9.88 -12.96 -11.45
CA PHE A 82 9.32 -14.01 -10.60
C PHE A 82 8.03 -14.55 -11.21
N SER A 83 7.76 -15.84 -11.01
CA SER A 83 6.46 -16.44 -11.30
C SER A 83 5.64 -16.56 -10.02
N ILE A 84 4.41 -16.05 -10.04
CA ILE A 84 3.47 -16.11 -8.91
C ILE A 84 2.14 -16.71 -9.34
N THR A 85 1.30 -17.03 -8.36
CA THR A 85 -0.06 -17.54 -8.59
C THR A 85 -1.11 -16.59 -8.02
N SER A 86 -2.27 -16.54 -8.68
CA SER A 86 -3.48 -15.93 -8.15
C SER A 86 -4.62 -16.94 -8.21
N GLU A 87 -5.66 -16.71 -7.44
CA GLU A 87 -6.85 -17.55 -7.45
C GLU A 87 -8.11 -16.68 -7.36
N PRO A 88 -9.15 -17.00 -8.16
CA PRO A 88 -10.48 -16.44 -8.02
C PRO A 88 -10.92 -16.33 -6.57
N LYS A 89 -11.51 -15.19 -6.18
CA LYS A 89 -12.00 -14.92 -4.81
C LYS A 89 -10.92 -14.82 -3.73
N TYR A 90 -9.63 -14.87 -4.05
CA TYR A 90 -8.55 -14.73 -3.07
C TYR A 90 -7.66 -13.52 -3.29
N VAL A 91 -7.27 -12.88 -2.19
CA VAL A 91 -6.15 -11.96 -2.10
C VAL A 91 -4.91 -12.78 -1.78
N SER A 92 -3.98 -12.85 -2.72
CA SER A 92 -2.65 -13.44 -2.53
C SER A 92 -1.64 -12.32 -2.25
N LYS A 93 -1.13 -12.27 -1.02
CA LYS A 93 -0.09 -11.31 -0.62
C LYS A 93 1.28 -11.95 -0.76
N TYR A 94 2.16 -11.32 -1.50
CA TYR A 94 3.55 -11.71 -1.71
C TYR A 94 4.50 -10.72 -1.04
N ILE A 95 5.56 -11.26 -0.45
CA ILE A 95 6.60 -10.52 0.27
C ILE A 95 7.93 -10.65 -0.48
N LEU A 96 8.51 -9.51 -0.85
CA LEU A 96 9.86 -9.44 -1.40
C LEU A 96 10.86 -9.47 -0.24
N MET A 97 11.78 -10.42 -0.27
CA MET A 97 12.83 -10.58 0.72
C MET A 97 14.19 -10.57 0.03
N GLN A 98 15.23 -10.15 0.75
CA GLN A 98 16.61 -10.26 0.30
C GLN A 98 17.38 -11.08 1.34
N ASP A 99 18.11 -12.09 0.89
CA ASP A 99 18.96 -12.87 1.78
C ASP A 99 20.30 -12.18 2.07
N LYS A 100 21.14 -12.81 2.91
CA LYS A 100 22.46 -12.27 3.28
C LYS A 100 23.44 -12.18 2.11
N MET A 101 23.19 -12.89 1.02
CA MET A 101 24.01 -12.87 -0.20
C MET A 101 23.49 -11.85 -1.22
N GLY A 102 22.41 -11.13 -0.89
CA GLY A 102 21.82 -10.10 -1.74
C GLY A 102 20.82 -10.65 -2.76
N LEU A 103 20.48 -11.94 -2.71
CA LEU A 103 19.52 -12.56 -3.62
C LEU A 103 18.08 -12.21 -3.21
N TYR A 104 17.30 -11.75 -4.18
CA TYR A 104 15.90 -11.41 -3.96
C TYR A 104 14.98 -12.60 -4.21
N THR A 105 14.05 -12.83 -3.29
CA THR A 105 13.00 -13.85 -3.39
C THR A 105 11.64 -13.22 -3.19
N LEU A 106 10.65 -13.62 -3.98
CA LEU A 106 9.26 -13.25 -3.81
C LEU A 106 8.48 -14.46 -3.28
N MET A 107 8.04 -14.40 -2.02
CA MET A 107 7.35 -15.51 -1.34
C MET A 107 5.88 -15.19 -1.09
N LEU A 108 5.01 -16.21 -1.14
CA LEU A 108 3.61 -16.05 -0.72
C LEU A 108 3.57 -15.87 0.80
N GLU A 109 3.16 -14.68 1.26
CA GLU A 109 3.00 -14.34 2.68
C GLU A 109 1.65 -14.82 3.21
N SER A 110 0.57 -14.55 2.46
CA SER A 110 -0.77 -15.00 2.84
C SER A 110 -1.70 -15.15 1.65
N LYS A 111 -2.73 -15.98 1.83
CA LYS A 111 -3.86 -16.12 0.90
C LYS A 111 -5.15 -16.08 1.70
N SER A 112 -6.00 -15.09 1.45
CA SER A 112 -7.27 -14.89 2.18
C SER A 112 -8.41 -14.62 1.21
N LEU A 113 -9.64 -14.98 1.57
CA LEU A 113 -10.80 -14.66 0.74
C LEU A 113 -10.92 -13.14 0.56
N LEU A 114 -11.22 -12.68 -0.66
CA LEU A 114 -11.72 -11.32 -0.86
C LEU A 114 -13.01 -11.21 -0.07
N ALA A 115 -13.06 -10.24 0.83
CA ALA A 115 -14.35 -9.80 1.33
C ALA A 115 -15.15 -9.31 0.12
N LEU A 116 -16.40 -9.75 0.00
CA LEU A 116 -17.34 -9.16 -0.93
C LEU A 116 -17.55 -7.71 -0.48
N GLU A 117 -16.77 -6.79 -1.01
CA GLU A 117 -17.13 -5.38 -0.91
C GLU A 117 -18.51 -5.24 -1.57
N PRO A 118 -19.51 -4.63 -0.92
CA PRO A 118 -20.78 -4.35 -1.58
C PRO A 118 -20.46 -3.57 -2.85
N VAL A 119 -20.94 -4.08 -3.99
CA VAL A 119 -20.70 -3.49 -5.30
C VAL A 119 -21.13 -2.03 -5.25
N GLN A 120 -20.17 -1.12 -5.13
CA GLN A 120 -20.43 0.28 -5.37
C GLN A 120 -20.46 0.42 -6.88
N SER A 121 -21.66 0.64 -7.42
CA SER A 121 -21.90 0.87 -8.84
C SER A 121 -20.96 2.00 -9.31
N THR A 122 -19.98 1.63 -10.11
CA THR A 122 -19.20 2.60 -10.88
C THR A 122 -20.15 3.19 -11.93
N PRO A 123 -20.35 4.52 -12.00
CA PRO A 123 -21.09 5.10 -13.10
C PRO A 123 -20.33 4.80 -14.40
N THR A 124 -21.05 4.24 -15.35
CA THR A 124 -20.64 4.07 -16.75
C THR A 124 -20.05 5.38 -17.28
N PRO A 125 -18.95 5.36 -18.07
CA PRO A 125 -18.48 6.58 -18.74
C PRO A 125 -19.55 7.02 -19.73
N THR A 126 -20.33 8.04 -19.37
CA THR A 126 -21.32 8.64 -20.26
C THR A 126 -20.58 9.44 -21.33
N VAL A 127 -20.72 9.03 -22.58
CA VAL A 127 -20.32 9.80 -23.76
C VAL A 127 -21.08 11.14 -23.75
N PRO A 128 -20.43 12.31 -23.94
CA PRO A 128 -21.13 13.58 -24.02
C PRO A 128 -22.00 13.63 -25.27
N ALA A 129 -23.32 13.62 -25.11
CA ALA A 129 -24.25 13.98 -26.17
C ALA A 129 -24.35 15.52 -26.22
N ASN A 130 -23.87 16.11 -27.31
CA ASN A 130 -24.10 17.52 -27.64
C ASN A 130 -25.55 17.72 -28.10
N THR A 131 -26.26 18.69 -27.52
CA THR A 131 -27.45 19.33 -28.14
C THR A 131 -27.69 20.71 -27.48
N PRO A 132 -28.44 21.65 -28.10
CA PRO A 132 -27.97 23.01 -28.36
C PRO A 132 -28.69 24.06 -27.49
N ALA A 133 -28.10 25.26 -27.49
CA ALA A 133 -28.52 26.44 -26.72
C ALA A 133 -29.83 27.11 -27.17
N ALA A 134 -30.54 27.72 -26.20
CA ALA A 134 -31.31 28.98 -26.28
C ALA A 134 -31.99 29.23 -24.89
N THR A 135 -32.27 30.42 -24.31
CA THR A 135 -31.90 31.84 -24.46
C THR A 135 -32.58 32.61 -23.29
N GLY A 136 -31.86 33.55 -22.62
CA GLY A 136 -32.36 34.76 -21.89
C GLY A 136 -33.13 34.57 -20.55
N GLN A 137 -33.09 35.42 -19.52
CA GLN A 137 -32.60 36.79 -19.25
C GLN A 137 -32.40 36.97 -17.72
N THR A 138 -31.27 37.51 -17.24
CA THR A 138 -31.01 38.88 -16.68
C THR A 138 -31.33 39.10 -15.19
N GLY A 139 -30.31 39.49 -14.40
CA GLY A 139 -30.50 40.00 -13.02
C GLY A 139 -29.21 40.26 -12.22
N ALA A 140 -28.55 41.40 -12.49
CA ALA A 140 -27.67 42.23 -11.65
C ALA A 140 -26.52 41.64 -10.77
N VAL A 141 -25.35 42.23 -11.03
CA VAL A 141 -24.02 42.12 -10.43
C VAL A 141 -23.94 42.64 -8.98
N LYS A 142 -23.23 41.91 -8.10
CA LYS A 142 -22.38 42.48 -7.03
C LYS A 142 -21.09 41.67 -6.92
N THR A 143 -20.00 42.24 -7.42
CA THR A 143 -18.60 41.81 -7.26
C THR A 143 -18.02 42.39 -5.98
N ASN A 144 -17.30 41.59 -5.19
CA ASN A 144 -16.26 42.08 -4.28
C ASN A 144 -15.01 41.20 -4.43
N ASN A 145 -14.05 41.70 -5.21
CA ASN A 145 -12.63 41.35 -5.11
C ASN A 145 -12.00 42.21 -4.02
N VAL A 146 -11.24 41.62 -3.10
CA VAL A 146 -10.14 42.33 -2.42
C VAL A 146 -8.93 41.40 -2.33
N SER A 147 -7.84 41.88 -2.92
CA SER A 147 -6.48 41.30 -2.97
C SER A 147 -5.62 41.82 -1.79
N PRO A 148 -4.35 41.38 -1.64
CA PRO A 148 -3.63 41.30 -0.36
C PRO A 148 -2.93 42.61 0.03
N ASN A 149 -2.54 42.76 1.30
CA ASN A 149 -1.57 43.78 1.69
C ASN A 149 -0.68 43.39 2.89
N SER A 150 0.50 43.98 2.89
CA SER A 150 1.78 43.66 3.53
C SER A 150 2.20 44.64 4.65
N ASN A 151 2.88 44.13 5.70
CA ASN A 151 3.98 44.68 6.57
C ASN A 151 3.83 46.09 7.24
N PRO A 152 4.69 46.58 8.20
CA PRO A 152 6.03 46.13 8.71
C PRO A 152 6.38 46.27 10.25
N VAL A 153 7.48 45.60 10.69
CA VAL A 153 8.65 46.01 11.56
C VAL A 153 8.53 46.32 13.09
N SER A 154 9.36 45.68 13.95
CA SER A 154 10.56 46.25 14.66
C SER A 154 11.17 45.34 15.77
N VAL A 155 12.48 45.49 16.03
CA VAL A 155 13.47 44.52 16.60
C VAL A 155 14.34 45.17 17.70
N LYS A 156 14.91 44.41 18.69
CA LYS A 156 16.29 44.58 19.26
C LYS A 156 16.69 43.52 20.36
N PRO A 157 17.99 43.29 20.78
CA PRO A 157 19.03 42.48 20.06
C PRO A 157 20.05 41.60 20.90
N VAL A 158 20.94 40.85 20.19
CA VAL A 158 22.38 40.44 20.44
C VAL A 158 22.72 39.28 21.43
N PRO A 159 23.85 38.49 21.32
CA PRO A 159 25.00 38.42 20.34
C PRO A 159 25.21 37.04 19.64
N VAL A 160 25.56 36.97 18.33
CA VAL A 160 26.89 36.83 17.66
C VAL A 160 27.81 35.68 18.11
N GLY A 161 28.09 34.74 17.18
CA GLY A 161 29.13 33.71 17.30
C GLY A 161 29.44 32.95 15.98
N VAL A 162 30.20 33.61 15.09
CA VAL A 162 31.22 33.09 14.14
C VAL A 162 30.80 32.15 12.97
N ASN A 163 31.12 32.63 11.77
CA ASN A 163 31.02 31.98 10.45
C ASN A 163 32.02 30.82 10.24
N SER A 164 31.65 29.84 9.42
CA SER A 164 32.58 29.06 8.58
C SER A 164 31.91 28.64 7.26
N PRO A 165 32.66 28.45 6.15
CA PRO A 165 32.21 28.60 4.76
C PRO A 165 31.58 27.34 4.12
N PRO A 166 30.97 27.44 2.92
CA PRO A 166 30.27 26.33 2.26
C PRO A 166 31.26 25.35 1.60
N ALA A 167 31.13 24.06 1.90
CA ALA A 167 31.82 22.98 1.20
C ALA A 167 30.81 22.09 0.46
N GLU A 168 31.08 21.90 -0.83
CA GLU A 168 30.37 21.13 -1.86
C GLU A 168 30.36 19.60 -1.57
N PRO A 169 29.44 18.80 -2.17
CA PRO A 169 29.06 17.49 -1.64
C PRO A 169 29.89 16.34 -2.21
N THR A 170 30.59 15.62 -1.34
CA THR A 170 31.07 14.26 -1.62
C THR A 170 31.14 13.45 -0.33
N ALA A 171 30.20 12.52 -0.13
CA ALA A 171 30.42 11.26 0.58
C ALA A 171 29.11 10.45 0.60
N HIS A 172 29.18 9.22 0.11
CA HIS A 172 28.13 8.21 0.21
C HIS A 172 27.69 8.04 1.67
N ALA A 173 26.49 8.51 2.01
CA ALA A 173 25.90 8.26 3.32
C ALA A 173 25.51 6.78 3.38
N VAL A 174 26.33 5.98 4.06
CA VAL A 174 25.85 4.73 4.68
C VAL A 174 24.76 5.19 5.64
N VAL A 175 23.49 4.99 5.26
CA VAL A 175 22.37 5.24 6.17
C VAL A 175 22.46 4.14 7.22
N GLU A 176 23.22 4.39 8.28
CA GLU A 176 23.22 3.56 9.47
C GLU A 176 21.81 3.68 10.04
N VAL A 177 21.02 2.64 9.85
CA VAL A 177 19.66 2.75 10.28
C VAL A 177 19.55 2.30 11.71
N THR A 178 19.40 3.31 12.53
CA THR A 178 19.19 3.20 13.95
C THR A 178 17.72 2.86 14.23
N ALA A 179 17.51 2.15 15.34
CA ALA A 179 16.16 1.98 15.85
C ALA A 179 15.58 3.34 16.21
N MET A 180 14.25 3.47 16.17
CA MET A 180 13.54 4.68 16.58
C MET A 180 14.10 5.21 17.91
N SER A 181 14.34 6.52 17.98
CA SER A 181 14.85 7.16 19.19
C SER A 181 13.83 7.08 20.33
N GLU A 182 14.29 7.08 21.59
CA GLU A 182 13.38 7.07 22.74
C GLU A 182 12.43 8.30 22.74
N LYS A 183 12.92 9.44 22.24
CA LYS A 183 12.14 10.69 22.13
C LYS A 183 10.93 10.52 21.23
N ASP A 184 11.05 9.75 20.15
CA ASP A 184 9.96 9.49 19.20
C ASP A 184 9.10 8.30 19.63
N PHE A 185 9.71 7.32 20.29
CA PHE A 185 9.03 6.11 20.76
C PHE A 185 8.07 6.39 21.93
N ALA A 186 8.50 7.16 22.93
CA ALA A 186 7.71 7.44 24.13
C ALA A 186 6.29 8.01 23.86
N PRO A 187 6.11 9.06 23.02
CA PRO A 187 4.78 9.59 22.73
C PRO A 187 3.90 8.61 21.94
N ARG A 188 4.50 7.81 21.04
CA ARG A 188 3.81 6.76 20.28
C ARG A 188 3.31 5.64 21.21
N LEU A 189 4.16 5.18 22.12
CA LEU A 189 3.80 4.19 23.14
C LEU A 189 2.67 4.72 24.06
N ALA A 190 2.74 5.99 24.47
CA ALA A 190 1.67 6.61 25.25
C ALA A 190 0.33 6.67 24.49
N SER A 191 0.36 6.87 23.17
CA SER A 191 -0.83 6.85 22.32
C SER A 191 -1.49 5.47 22.27
N ILE A 192 -0.69 4.39 22.24
CA ILE A 192 -1.18 3.01 22.29
C ILE A 192 -1.78 2.69 23.66
N LYS A 193 -1.13 3.13 24.74
CA LYS A 193 -1.59 2.92 26.13
C LYS A 193 -2.98 3.50 26.41
N LYS A 194 -3.42 4.52 25.65
CA LYS A 194 -4.75 5.13 25.78
C LYS A 194 -5.90 4.23 25.28
N GLU A 195 -5.60 3.21 24.48
CA GLU A 195 -6.62 2.29 23.98
C GLU A 195 -7.07 1.33 25.09
N ALA A 196 -8.38 1.16 25.24
CA ALA A 196 -8.96 0.37 26.32
C ALA A 196 -8.79 -1.15 26.11
N PHE A 197 -8.90 -1.63 24.86
CA PHE A 197 -8.89 -3.04 24.52
C PHE A 197 -7.63 -3.44 23.76
N ASP A 198 -7.13 -4.65 24.01
CA ASP A 198 -5.90 -5.15 23.36
C ASP A 198 -6.01 -5.20 21.84
N LYS A 199 -7.17 -5.55 21.29
CA LYS A 199 -7.41 -5.51 19.84
C LYS A 199 -7.16 -4.11 19.26
N ASN A 200 -7.59 -3.06 19.97
CA ASN A 200 -7.39 -1.68 19.54
C ASN A 200 -5.92 -1.26 19.71
N LYS A 201 -5.28 -1.68 20.82
CA LYS A 201 -3.84 -1.46 21.04
C LYS A 201 -3.01 -2.08 19.91
N ILE A 202 -3.31 -3.32 19.51
CA ILE A 202 -2.63 -4.00 18.40
C ILE A 202 -2.85 -3.25 17.10
N GLY A 203 -4.10 -2.93 16.74
CA GLY A 203 -4.41 -2.22 15.50
C GLY A 203 -3.66 -0.89 15.40
N LYS A 204 -3.68 -0.11 16.49
CA LYS A 204 -2.99 1.17 16.57
C LYS A 204 -1.47 1.03 16.56
N ALA A 205 -0.92 0.04 17.25
CA ALA A 205 0.51 -0.24 17.24
C ALA A 205 0.99 -0.63 15.83
N LYS A 206 0.26 -1.53 15.15
CA LYS A 206 0.55 -1.93 13.78
C LYS A 206 0.53 -0.71 12.85
N GLN A 207 -0.46 0.18 12.98
CA GLN A 207 -0.54 1.43 12.21
C GLN A 207 0.63 2.40 12.49
N ILE A 208 0.98 2.61 13.75
CA ILE A 208 2.01 3.60 14.14
C ILE A 208 3.42 3.16 13.73
N PHE A 209 3.68 1.84 13.75
CA PHE A 209 5.00 1.28 13.51
C PHE A 209 5.12 0.56 12.16
N ASP A 210 4.14 0.69 11.26
CA ASP A 210 4.13 -0.07 10.01
C ASP A 210 5.37 0.19 9.15
N SER A 211 5.77 1.46 9.10
CA SER A 211 6.89 1.98 8.31
C SER A 211 8.16 2.26 9.14
N GLU A 212 8.20 1.82 10.39
CA GLU A 212 9.25 2.21 11.34
C GLU A 212 10.12 1.04 11.76
N VAL A 213 11.34 1.36 12.18
CA VAL A 213 12.28 0.39 12.75
C VAL A 213 12.23 0.46 14.25
N ILE A 214 11.99 -0.68 14.88
CA ILE A 214 12.04 -0.78 16.34
C ILE A 214 13.09 -1.80 16.75
N ASN A 215 13.59 -1.71 17.98
CA ASN A 215 14.42 -2.74 18.57
C ASN A 215 13.58 -3.68 19.44
N THR A 216 14.18 -4.80 19.83
CA THR A 216 13.54 -5.82 20.66
C THR A 216 13.02 -5.24 21.98
N GLY A 217 13.76 -4.31 22.60
CA GLY A 217 13.33 -3.65 23.83
C GLY A 217 12.05 -2.81 23.65
N GLN A 218 11.90 -2.14 22.51
CA GLN A 218 10.70 -1.40 22.14
C GLN A 218 9.51 -2.34 21.88
N VAL A 219 9.74 -3.47 21.22
CA VAL A 219 8.73 -4.52 21.02
C VAL A 219 8.20 -5.02 22.36
N ILE A 220 9.10 -5.38 23.28
CA ILE A 220 8.73 -5.83 24.64
C ILE A 220 7.88 -4.77 25.35
N ARG A 221 8.22 -3.48 25.23
CA ARG A 221 7.46 -2.40 25.85
C ARG A 221 6.05 -2.25 25.29
N ILE A 222 5.85 -2.50 24.00
CA ILE A 222 4.50 -2.47 23.39
C ILE A 222 3.70 -3.70 23.84
N ILE A 223 4.31 -4.88 23.84
CA ILE A 223 3.69 -6.14 24.27
C ILE A 223 3.24 -6.08 25.72
N LYS A 224 4.02 -5.43 26.60
CA LYS A 224 3.68 -5.18 28.00
C LYS A 224 2.43 -4.30 28.20
N LEU A 225 1.93 -3.62 27.17
CA LEU A 225 0.65 -2.93 27.24
C LEU A 225 -0.56 -3.87 27.07
N MET A 226 -0.33 -5.10 26.61
CA MET A 226 -1.38 -6.10 26.35
C MET A 226 -1.59 -6.99 27.57
N SER A 227 -2.85 -7.30 27.83
CA SER A 227 -3.30 -8.13 28.94
C SER A 227 -3.34 -9.62 28.57
N PHE A 228 -3.65 -9.96 27.31
CA PHE A 228 -3.81 -11.35 26.88
C PHE A 228 -2.61 -11.87 26.08
N ASP A 229 -2.20 -13.11 26.33
CA ASP A 229 -1.05 -13.72 25.65
C ASP A 229 -1.25 -13.90 24.15
N ASP A 230 -2.48 -14.19 23.71
CA ASP A 230 -2.83 -14.22 22.27
C ASP A 230 -2.57 -12.87 21.59
N SER A 231 -2.87 -11.78 22.30
CA SER A 231 -2.64 -10.42 21.80
C SER A 231 -1.15 -10.10 21.73
N LYS A 232 -0.39 -10.46 22.78
CA LYS A 232 1.07 -10.35 22.82
C LYS A 232 1.70 -11.11 21.65
N LEU A 233 1.26 -12.33 21.41
CA LEU A 233 1.78 -13.21 20.36
C LEU A 233 1.45 -12.70 18.96
N ASP A 234 0.23 -12.19 18.72
CA ASP A 234 -0.13 -11.59 17.42
C ASP A 234 0.79 -10.41 17.08
N PHE A 235 0.99 -9.50 18.04
CA PHE A 235 1.88 -8.37 17.81
C PHE A 235 3.35 -8.80 17.68
N ALA A 236 3.81 -9.74 18.51
CA ALA A 236 5.18 -10.27 18.44
C ALA A 236 5.49 -10.89 17.06
N LYS A 237 4.58 -11.69 16.50
CA LYS A 237 4.76 -12.26 15.16
C LYS A 237 4.89 -11.18 14.09
N TRP A 238 4.04 -10.17 14.16
CA TRP A 238 4.05 -9.06 13.21
C TRP A 238 5.32 -8.19 13.33
N ALA A 239 5.77 -7.91 14.56
CA ALA A 239 6.90 -7.02 14.83
C ALA A 239 8.27 -7.63 14.51
N TYR A 240 8.37 -8.96 14.41
CA TYR A 240 9.64 -9.66 14.13
C TYR A 240 10.32 -9.13 12.86
N THR A 241 9.57 -8.98 11.76
CA THR A 241 10.09 -8.48 10.48
C THR A 241 10.51 -7.00 10.50
N ARG A 242 10.12 -6.25 11.53
CA ARG A 242 10.38 -4.81 11.72
C ARG A 242 11.39 -4.53 12.83
N THR A 243 11.97 -5.58 13.42
CA THR A 243 12.93 -5.45 14.50
C THR A 243 14.35 -5.38 13.97
N LEU A 244 15.11 -4.39 14.42
CA LEU A 244 16.50 -4.19 14.00
C LEU A 244 17.42 -5.33 14.47
N ASP A 245 17.25 -5.74 15.72
CA ASP A 245 18.12 -6.69 16.43
C ASP A 245 17.41 -8.04 16.63
N GLN A 246 16.96 -8.68 15.55
CA GLN A 246 16.24 -9.97 15.59
C GLN A 246 16.99 -11.09 16.34
N ASN A 247 18.33 -11.02 16.43
CA ASN A 247 19.12 -11.95 17.23
C ASN A 247 18.78 -11.88 18.73
N ASN A 248 18.25 -10.76 19.22
CA ASN A 248 17.81 -10.57 20.60
C ASN A 248 16.33 -10.97 20.81
N TYR A 249 15.60 -11.34 19.75
CA TYR A 249 14.14 -11.49 19.80
C TYR A 249 13.64 -12.61 20.72
N TYR A 250 14.51 -13.56 21.09
CA TYR A 250 14.23 -14.55 22.13
C TYR A 250 13.82 -13.92 23.48
N LYS A 251 14.17 -12.65 23.72
CA LYS A 251 13.78 -11.87 24.91
C LYS A 251 12.32 -11.41 24.91
N VAL A 252 11.58 -11.62 23.81
CA VAL A 252 10.16 -11.25 23.71
C VAL A 252 9.26 -12.29 24.38
N GLU A 253 9.75 -13.50 24.59
CA GLU A 253 9.01 -14.62 25.21
C GLU A 253 9.16 -14.71 26.73
N ASP A 254 9.97 -13.83 27.35
CA ASP A 254 10.24 -13.75 28.81
C ASP A 254 9.66 -12.44 29.41
#